data_AF-A0A1M6TN42-F1
#
_entry.id   AF-A0A1M6TN42-F1
#
_cell.length_a   1.000
_cell.length_b   1.000
_cell.length_c   1.000
_cell.angle_alpha   90.00
_cell.angle_beta   90.00
_cell.angle_gamma   90.00
#
_symmetry.space_group_name_H-M   'P 1'
#
loop_
_entity.id
_entity.type
_entity.pdbx_description
1 polymer ?
#
loop_
_entity_poly.entity_id
_entity_poly.type
_entity_poly.pdbx_seq_one_letter_code
_entity_poly.pdbx_strand_id
1 'polypeptide(L)' 'MSYKHDYKSASYAVEPEKCNLWNSGFSSFKRRIDEQLQLNGFDGSMVDDETLLPFYRMGESETYVLSALGCTVGM' A
#
# COMPACT_ATOMS: atom_id res chain seq x y z
N MET A 1 -11.02 12.53 -41.20
CA MET A 1 -9.97 11.50 -41.32
C MET A 1 -9.37 11.26 -39.95
N SER A 2 -9.43 10.01 -39.48
CA SER A 2 -8.97 9.58 -38.16
C SER A 2 -7.46 9.66 -37.99
N TYR A 3 -7.02 10.20 -36.85
CA TYR A 3 -5.64 10.13 -36.40
C TYR A 3 -5.33 8.68 -35.99
N LYS A 4 -4.47 7.99 -36.75
CA LYS A 4 -3.90 6.72 -36.31
C LYS A 4 -2.80 7.03 -35.30
N HIS A 5 -3.04 6.72 -34.03
CA HIS A 5 -1.98 6.61 -33.04
C HIS A 5 -1.46 5.17 -33.08
N ASP A 6 -0.35 4.96 -33.78
CA ASP A 6 0.46 3.75 -33.67
C ASP A 6 1.14 3.74 -32.29
N TYR A 7 0.50 3.13 -31.31
CA TYR A 7 1.15 2.79 -30.04
C TYR A 7 2.10 1.62 -30.29
N LYS A 8 3.32 1.98 -30.67
CA LYS A 8 4.48 1.10 -30.75
C LYS A 8 4.68 0.41 -29.40
N SER A 9 4.50 -0.91 -29.38
CA SER A 9 4.77 -1.80 -28.27
C SER A 9 6.14 -1.53 -27.66
N ALA A 10 6.14 -1.00 -26.44
CA ALA A 10 7.32 -0.98 -25.59
C ALA A 10 7.21 -2.17 -24.64
N SER A 11 7.85 -3.26 -25.05
CA SER A 11 8.03 -4.47 -24.26
C SER A 11 8.91 -4.17 -23.05
N TYR A 12 8.28 -3.78 -21.96
CA TYR A 12 8.85 -3.91 -20.63
C TYR A 12 7.87 -4.76 -19.85
N ALA A 13 8.25 -5.98 -19.52
CA ALA A 13 7.61 -6.74 -18.46
C ALA A 13 7.88 -6.00 -17.13
N VAL A 14 7.23 -4.84 -16.95
CA VAL A 14 7.01 -4.25 -15.64
C VAL A 14 5.87 -5.08 -15.10
N GLU A 15 6.09 -5.83 -14.02
CA GLU A 15 5.02 -6.51 -13.31
C GLU A 15 3.89 -5.49 -13.09
N PRO A 16 2.76 -5.61 -13.81
CA PRO A 16 1.78 -4.53 -13.91
C PRO A 16 1.13 -4.23 -12.55
N GLU A 17 1.24 -5.15 -11.60
CA GLU A 17 0.67 -4.99 -10.27
C GLU A 17 1.39 -3.91 -9.43
N LYS A 18 2.71 -3.76 -9.55
CA LYS A 18 3.47 -2.88 -8.64
C LYS A 18 3.24 -1.40 -8.94
N CYS A 19 3.22 -0.99 -10.21
CA CYS A 19 2.94 0.40 -10.58
C CYS A 19 1.48 0.82 -10.31
N ASN A 20 0.53 -0.13 -10.38
CA ASN A 20 -0.87 0.12 -10.07
C ASN A 20 -1.11 0.26 -8.56
N LEU A 21 -0.38 -0.49 -7.74
CA LEU A 21 -0.48 -0.42 -6.29
C LEU A 21 -0.05 0.94 -5.74
N TRP A 22 0.99 1.55 -6.33
CA TRP A 22 1.51 2.85 -5.91
C TRP A 22 0.61 4.01 -6.36
N ASN A 23 -0.15 3.84 -7.44
CA ASN A 23 -1.24 4.73 -7.85
C ASN A 23 -2.57 4.42 -7.14
N SER A 24 -2.63 3.38 -6.31
CA SER A 24 -3.82 3.02 -5.54
C SER A 24 -3.82 3.70 -4.16
N GLY A 25 -4.96 3.66 -3.47
CA GLY A 25 -5.08 4.12 -2.07
C GLY A 25 -4.18 3.38 -1.08
N PHE A 26 -3.46 2.32 -1.51
CA PHE A 26 -2.54 1.55 -0.67
C PHE A 26 -1.39 2.38 -0.12
N SER A 27 -0.79 3.25 -0.93
CA SER A 27 0.31 4.12 -0.47
C SER A 27 -0.15 5.05 0.67
N SER A 28 -1.37 5.57 0.56
CA SER A 28 -1.99 6.40 1.60
C SER A 28 -2.35 5.59 2.84
N PHE A 29 -2.88 4.38 2.65
CA PHE A 29 -3.18 3.45 3.73
C PHE A 29 -1.91 3.07 4.52
N LYS A 30 -0.85 2.63 3.82
CA LYS A 30 0.44 2.32 4.41
C LYS A 30 1.01 3.49 5.19
N ARG A 31 1.00 4.69 4.60
CA ARG A 31 1.50 5.90 5.28
C ARG A 31 0.76 6.17 6.59
N ARG A 32 -0.56 6.01 6.63
CA ARG A 32 -1.34 6.20 7.87
C ARG A 32 -1.01 5.17 8.95
N ILE A 33 -0.80 3.91 8.56
CA ILE A 33 -0.35 2.87 9.50
C ILE A 33 1.04 3.20 10.05
N ASP A 34 1.97 3.58 9.19
CA ASP A 34 3.34 3.95 9.57
C ASP A 34 3.38 5.15 10.53
N GLU A 35 2.63 6.21 10.22
CA GLU A 35 2.46 7.38 11.11
C GLU A 35 1.95 6.97 12.49
N GLN A 36 0.94 6.10 12.56
CA GLN A 36 0.39 5.62 13.83
C GLN A 36 1.40 4.75 14.60
N LEU A 37 2.18 3.91 13.93
CA LEU A 37 3.21 3.09 14.58
C LEU A 37 4.32 3.95 15.18
N GLN A 38 4.81 4.93 14.41
CA GLN A 38 5.83 5.86 14.88
C GLN A 38 5.36 6.66 16.09
N LEU A 39 4.10 7.12 16.10
CA LEU A 39 3.51 7.80 17.27
C LEU A 39 3.46 6.91 18.51
N ASN A 40 3.31 5.60 18.34
CA ASN A 40 3.31 4.62 19.43
C ASN A 40 4.72 4.07 19.76
N GLY A 41 5.78 4.62 19.16
CA GLY A 41 7.17 4.22 19.41
C GLY A 41 7.59 2.91 18.74
N PHE A 42 6.82 2.42 17.77
CA PHE A 42 7.19 1.30 16.92
C PHE A 42 8.04 1.77 15.74
N ASP A 43 9.03 0.96 15.37
CA ASP A 43 9.83 1.23 14.17
C ASP A 43 8.98 1.00 12.91
N GLY A 44 8.82 2.05 12.10
CA GLY A 44 8.12 2.01 10.81
C GLY A 44 8.71 1.02 9.81
N SER A 45 9.96 0.58 10.03
CA SER A 45 10.59 -0.49 9.27
C SER A 45 9.95 -1.86 9.50
N MET A 46 9.08 -2.02 10.49
CA MET A 46 8.44 -3.31 10.82
C MET A 46 7.32 -3.68 9.83
N VAL A 47 6.89 -2.75 8.98
CA VAL A 47 5.68 -2.90 8.17
C VAL A 47 5.98 -2.85 6.68
N ASP A 48 6.23 -4.05 6.16
CA ASP A 48 6.43 -4.28 4.73
C ASP A 48 5.12 -4.27 3.95
N ASP A 49 5.24 -3.96 2.65
CA ASP A 49 4.11 -3.96 1.71
C ASP A 49 3.40 -5.31 1.69
N GLU A 50 4.16 -6.42 1.75
CA GLU A 50 3.64 -7.79 1.76
C GLU A 50 2.79 -8.10 2.99
N THR A 51 3.06 -7.45 4.11
CA THR A 51 2.27 -7.61 5.35
C THR A 51 0.98 -6.80 5.26
N LEU A 52 1.01 -5.59 4.70
CA LEU A 52 -0.15 -4.70 4.60
C LEU A 52 -1.08 -5.00 3.42
N LEU A 53 -0.53 -5.52 2.35
CA LEU A 53 -1.25 -5.82 1.11
C LEU A 53 -2.49 -6.69 1.34
N PRO A 54 -2.42 -7.80 2.10
CA PRO A 54 -3.58 -8.61 2.42
C PRO A 54 -4.67 -7.82 3.15
N PHE A 55 -4.32 -7.03 4.17
CA PHE A 55 -5.29 -6.23 4.92
C PHE A 55 -5.98 -5.19 4.04
N TYR A 56 -5.22 -4.50 3.19
CA TYR A 56 -5.77 -3.54 2.25
C TYR A 56 -6.69 -4.19 1.22
N ARG A 57 -6.31 -5.36 0.67
CA ARG A 57 -7.13 -6.13 -0.27
C ARG A 57 -8.41 -6.66 0.37
N MET A 58 -8.38 -6.99 1.65
CA MET A 58 -9.55 -7.41 2.42
C MET A 58 -10.44 -6.23 2.87
N GLY A 59 -9.97 -4.98 2.70
CA GLY A 59 -10.71 -3.79 3.13
C GLY A 59 -10.73 -3.60 4.64
N GLU A 60 -9.71 -4.13 5.33
CA GLU A 60 -9.60 -4.07 6.79
C GLU A 60 -9.37 -2.63 7.28
N SER A 61 -9.90 -2.34 8.47
CA SER A 61 -9.75 -1.01 9.08
C SER A 61 -8.33 -0.78 9.63
N GLU A 62 -7.88 0.47 9.61
CA GLU A 62 -6.55 0.83 10.11
C GLU A 62 -6.34 0.44 11.58
N THR A 63 -7.35 0.62 12.43
CA THR A 63 -7.32 0.22 13.84
C THR A 63 -7.14 -1.29 14.02
N TYR A 64 -7.81 -2.09 13.19
CA TYR A 64 -7.65 -3.54 13.23
C TYR A 64 -6.23 -3.94 12.81
N VAL A 65 -5.71 -3.33 11.76
CA VAL A 65 -4.37 -3.60 11.25
C VAL A 65 -3.30 -3.22 12.26
N LEU A 66 -3.43 -2.06 12.90
CA LEU A 66 -2.55 -1.66 14.02
C LEU A 66 -2.60 -2.66 15.16
N SER A 67 -3.80 -3.12 15.55
CA SER A 67 -3.97 -4.12 16.60
C SER A 67 -3.33 -5.47 16.21
N ALA A 68 -3.47 -5.89 14.95
CA ALA A 68 -2.86 -7.10 14.41
C ALA A 68 -1.32 -7.02 14.36
N LEU A 69 -0.77 -5.82 14.20
CA LEU A 69 0.67 -5.53 14.28
C LEU A 69 1.17 -5.41 15.74
N GLY A 70 0.31 -5.60 16.74
CA GLY A 70 0.66 -5.48 18.15
C GLY A 70 0.70 -4.05 18.68
N CYS A 71 0.21 -3.08 17.89
CA CYS A 71 0.08 -1.69 18.29
C CYS A 71 -1.30 -1.46 18.91
N THR A 72 -1.36 -1.47 20.25
CA THR A 72 -2.58 -1.10 20.98
C THR A 72 -2.72 0.41 20.99
N VAL A 73 -3.51 0.96 20.07
CA VAL A 73 -3.90 2.37 20.11
C VAL A 73 -4.73 2.61 21.37
N GLY A 74 -4.16 3.32 22.36
CA GLY A 74 -4.90 3.85 23.51
C GLY A 74 -4.85 3.05 24.81
N MET A 75 -3.66 2.70 25.31
CA MET A 75 -3.47 2.37 26.74
C MET A 75 -2.56 3.39 27.41
#